data_AF-A0A4R4CXS4-F1
#
_entry.id   AF-A0A4R4CXS4-F1
#
_cell.length_a   1.000
_cell.length_b   1.000
_cell.length_c   1.000
_cell.angle_alpha   90.00
_cell.angle_beta   90.00
_cell.angle_gamma   90.00
#
_symmetry.space_group_name_H-M   'P 1'
#
loop_
_entity.id
_entity.type
_entity.pdbx_description
1 polymer ?
#
loop_
_entity_poly.entity_id
_entity_poly.type
_entity_poly.pdbx_seq_one_letter_code
_entity_poly.pdbx_strand_id
1 'polypeptide(L)'
;MGRRNCRKNDQERMMHERAVRIRKMTDEQLCRYIDSLSAGSAGSKNRVSEFIQDLDIKSGTGNGIGKSTVYKLQIFAEKEGYI
;
A
#
# COMPACT_ATOMS: atom_id res chain seq x y z
N MET A 1 -29.25 -19.34 -37.57
CA MET A 1 -28.72 -18.68 -36.35
C MET A 1 -28.19 -19.76 -35.42
N GLY A 2 -26.88 -20.05 -35.46
CA GLY A 2 -26.28 -21.06 -34.58
C GLY A 2 -26.36 -20.64 -33.11
N ARG A 3 -26.66 -21.57 -32.20
CA ARG A 3 -26.64 -21.29 -30.75
C ARG A 3 -25.21 -20.91 -30.35
N ARG A 4 -25.03 -19.69 -29.84
CA ARG A 4 -23.76 -19.29 -29.23
C ARG A 4 -23.57 -20.09 -27.94
N ASN A 5 -22.35 -20.55 -27.69
CA ASN A 5 -22.03 -21.27 -26.46
C ASN A 5 -22.15 -20.28 -25.28
N CYS A 6 -23.22 -20.41 -24.49
CA CYS A 6 -23.48 -19.55 -23.32
C CYS A 6 -22.71 -19.99 -22.06
N ARG A 7 -21.78 -20.94 -22.19
CA ARG A 7 -21.01 -21.46 -21.06
C ARG A 7 -19.90 -20.46 -20.72
N LYS A 8 -19.86 -20.02 -19.45
CA LYS A 8 -18.80 -19.14 -18.94
C LYS A 8 -17.43 -19.73 -19.26
N ASN A 9 -16.57 -18.91 -19.84
CA ASN A 9 -15.14 -19.21 -19.94
C ASN A 9 -14.49 -19.14 -18.54
N ASP A 10 -13.23 -19.56 -18.45
CA ASP A 10 -12.55 -19.68 -17.16
C ASP A 10 -12.33 -18.32 -16.48
N GLN A 11 -12.08 -17.26 -17.26
CA GLN A 11 -11.96 -15.89 -16.73
C GLN A 11 -13.28 -15.40 -16.13
N GLU A 12 -14.38 -15.58 -16.86
CA GLU A 12 -15.73 -15.24 -16.40
C GLU A 12 -16.13 -16.04 -15.15
N ARG A 13 -15.67 -17.29 -15.05
CA ARG A 13 -15.89 -18.10 -13.85
C ARG A 13 -15.10 -17.57 -12.66
N MET A 14 -13.82 -17.26 -12.82
CA MET A 14 -12.99 -16.68 -11.75
C MET A 14 -13.53 -15.34 -11.28
N MET A 15 -13.90 -14.45 -12.21
CA MET A 15 -14.52 -13.16 -11.87
C MET A 15 -15.83 -13.36 -11.10
N HIS A 16 -16.67 -14.28 -11.55
CA HIS A 16 -17.92 -14.60 -10.86
C HIS A 16 -17.68 -15.16 -9.46
N GLU A 17 -16.74 -16.10 -9.31
CA GLU A 17 -16.38 -16.65 -8.00
C GLU A 17 -15.87 -15.57 -7.04
N ARG A 18 -14.99 -14.69 -7.51
CA ARG A 18 -14.50 -13.58 -6.72
C ARG A 18 -15.64 -12.65 -6.31
N ALA A 19 -16.52 -12.28 -7.24
CA ALA A 19 -17.69 -11.44 -6.96
C ALA A 19 -18.64 -12.09 -5.95
N VAL A 20 -18.87 -13.40 -6.06
CA VAL A 20 -19.70 -14.17 -5.11
C VAL A 20 -19.06 -14.18 -3.72
N ARG A 21 -17.74 -14.37 -3.62
CA ARG A 21 -17.02 -14.33 -2.33
C ARG A 21 -17.17 -12.95 -1.68
N ILE A 22 -16.95 -11.87 -2.42
CA ILE A 22 -17.09 -10.49 -1.91
C ILE A 22 -18.53 -10.23 -1.43
N ARG A 23 -19.56 -10.59 -2.23
CA ARG A 23 -20.96 -10.41 -1.87
C ARG A 23 -21.36 -11.19 -0.61
N LYS A 24 -20.67 -12.28 -0.31
CA LYS A 24 -20.92 -13.13 0.86
C LYS A 24 -20.13 -12.72 2.11
N MET A 25 -19.20 -11.78 2.01
CA MET A 25 -18.50 -11.26 3.18
C MET A 25 -19.46 -10.45 4.06
N THR A 26 -19.28 -10.53 5.37
CA THR A 26 -20.03 -9.70 6.32
C THR A 26 -19.49 -8.28 6.35
N ASP A 27 -20.31 -7.33 6.79
CA ASP A 27 -19.90 -5.94 6.97
C ASP A 27 -18.66 -5.83 7.87
N GLU A 28 -18.59 -6.62 8.94
CA GLU A 28 -17.41 -6.67 9.81
C GLU A 28 -16.15 -7.14 9.08
N GLN A 29 -16.24 -8.17 8.25
CA GLN A 29 -15.10 -8.68 7.48
C GLN A 29 -14.62 -7.64 6.45
N LEU A 30 -15.56 -6.94 5.82
CA LEU A 30 -15.25 -5.87 4.86
C LEU A 30 -14.58 -4.68 5.56
N CYS A 31 -15.13 -4.22 6.69
CA CYS A 31 -14.54 -3.13 7.47
C CYS A 31 -13.13 -3.49 7.96
N ARG A 32 -12.94 -4.66 8.58
CA ARG A 32 -11.61 -5.11 9.03
C ARG A 32 -10.58 -5.14 7.90
N TYR A 33 -10.98 -5.62 6.72
CA TYR A 33 -10.10 -5.63 5.56
C TYR A 33 -9.73 -4.22 5.09
N ILE A 34 -10.70 -3.32 4.96
CA ILE A 34 -10.47 -1.91 4.58
C ILE A 34 -9.57 -1.20 5.61
N ASP A 35 -9.82 -1.43 6.90
CA ASP A 35 -9.02 -0.87 7.99
C ASP A 35 -7.58 -1.40 7.92
N SER A 36 -7.38 -2.68 7.61
CA SER A 36 -6.05 -3.26 7.42
C SER A 36 -5.30 -2.68 6.22
N LEU A 37 -5.99 -2.36 5.12
CA LEU A 37 -5.39 -1.70 3.96
C LEU A 37 -4.93 -0.28 4.32
N SER A 38 -5.75 0.42 5.12
CA SER A 38 -5.46 1.76 5.62
C SER A 38 -4.27 1.73 6.59
N ALA A 39 -4.21 0.74 7.48
CA ALA A 39 -3.07 0.51 8.38
C ALA A 39 -1.79 0.08 7.63
N GLY A 40 -1.92 -0.65 6.52
CA GLY A 40 -0.78 -1.00 5.65
C GLY A 40 -0.13 0.23 5.02
N SER A 41 -0.92 1.26 4.71
CA SER A 41 -0.38 2.57 4.28
C SER A 41 0.37 3.28 5.42
N ALA A 42 -0.11 3.19 6.66
CA ALA A 42 0.62 3.69 7.83
C ALA A 42 1.94 2.95 8.03
N GLY A 43 1.98 1.63 7.78
CA GLY A 43 3.23 0.85 7.77
C GLY A 43 4.25 1.35 6.75
N SER A 44 3.82 1.77 5.56
CA SER A 44 4.72 2.35 4.55
C SER A 44 5.26 3.74 4.95
N LYS A 45 4.41 4.59 5.54
CA LYS A 45 4.83 5.90 6.09
C LYS A 45 5.82 5.74 7.23
N ASN A 46 5.56 4.78 8.13
CA ASN A 46 6.47 4.46 9.23
C ASN A 46 7.85 4.05 8.71
N ARG A 47 7.93 3.24 7.66
CA ARG A 47 9.23 2.83 7.08
C ARG A 47 10.01 3.98 6.46
N VAL A 48 9.34 4.96 5.84
CA VAL A 48 10.02 6.15 5.29
C VAL A 48 10.51 7.05 6.43
N SER A 49 9.70 7.23 7.47
CA SER A 49 10.09 7.99 8.66
C SER A 49 11.28 7.35 9.38
N GLU A 50 11.25 6.02 9.59
CA GLU A 50 12.35 5.25 10.17
C GLU A 50 13.63 5.39 9.34
N PHE A 51 13.52 5.31 8.01
CA PHE A 51 14.67 5.50 7.11
C PHE A 51 15.29 6.89 7.23
N ILE A 52 14.48 7.95 7.26
CA ILE A 52 14.97 9.32 7.43
C ILE A 52 15.65 9.49 8.80
N GLN A 53 15.10 8.90 9.85
CA GLN A 53 15.70 8.92 11.19
C GLN A 53 17.06 8.21 11.21
N ASP A 54 17.17 7.05 10.56
CA ASP A 54 18.45 6.34 10.41
C ASP A 54 19.50 7.17 9.66
N LEU A 55 19.08 7.94 8.65
CA LEU A 55 19.96 8.85 7.93
C LEU A 55 20.44 9.99 8.81
N ASP A 56 19.58 10.54 9.69
CA ASP A 56 19.96 11.59 10.63
C ASP A 56 20.99 11.10 11.65
N ILE A 57 20.75 9.93 12.25
CA ILE A 57 21.66 9.29 13.21
C ILE A 57 23.03 9.04 12.59
N LYS A 58 23.06 8.59 11.32
CA LYS A 58 24.31 8.31 10.61
C LYS A 58 24.92 9.56 9.99
N SER A 59 24.26 10.72 10.04
CA SER A 59 24.80 11.92 9.44
C SER A 59 26.08 12.39 10.14
N GLY A 60 27.10 12.72 9.36
CA GLY A 60 28.39 13.17 9.90
C GLY A 60 29.34 12.04 10.32
N THR A 61 28.98 10.78 10.08
CA THR A 61 29.85 9.61 10.33
C THR A 61 30.84 9.31 9.21
N GLY A 62 30.87 10.12 8.15
CA GLY A 62 31.68 9.86 6.94
C GLY A 62 30.97 9.03 5.87
N ASN A 63 29.67 8.76 6.03
CA ASN A 63 28.82 8.07 5.05
C ASN A 63 28.42 8.90 3.81
N GLY A 64 28.99 10.10 3.65
CA GLY A 64 28.68 11.01 2.54
C GLY A 64 27.34 11.75 2.65
N ILE A 65 26.59 11.61 3.75
CA ILE A 65 25.28 12.26 3.95
C ILE A 65 25.35 13.27 5.10
N GLY A 66 25.20 14.55 4.78
CA GLY A 66 25.17 15.64 5.75
C GLY A 66 23.76 15.95 6.27
N LYS A 67 23.69 16.59 7.44
CA LYS A 67 22.43 16.93 8.13
C LYS A 67 21.50 17.78 7.27
N SER A 68 22.07 18.67 6.46
CA SER A 68 21.32 19.51 5.52
C SER A 68 20.62 18.70 4.44
N THR A 69 21.20 17.58 3.99
CA THR A 69 20.56 16.67 3.03
C THR A 69 19.42 15.92 3.70
N VAL A 70 19.61 15.40 4.91
CA VAL A 70 18.56 14.71 5.68
C VAL A 70 17.38 15.65 5.93
N TYR A 71 17.65 16.89 6.33
CA TYR A 71 16.63 17.91 6.53
C TYR A 71 15.79 18.19 5.26
N LYS A 72 16.44 18.28 4.09
CA LYS A 72 15.73 18.45 2.81
C LYS A 72 14.85 17.25 2.46
N LEU A 73 15.34 16.03 2.73
CA LEU A 73 14.57 14.80 2.52
C LEU A 73 13.34 14.76 3.43
N GLN A 74 13.48 15.19 4.68
CA GLN A 74 12.36 15.27 5.62
C GLN A 74 11.28 16.25 5.15
N ILE A 75 11.66 17.48 4.77
CA ILE A 75 10.71 18.47 4.22
C ILE A 75 9.99 17.91 2.99
N PHE A 76 10.73 17.28 2.08
CA PHE A 76 10.15 16.71 0.87
C PHE A 76 9.16 15.59 1.21
N ALA A 77 9.52 14.71 2.15
CA ALA A 77 8.68 13.59 2.56
C ALA A 77 7.35 14.07 3.18
N GLU A 78 7.39 15.10 4.04
CA GLU A 78 6.19 15.72 4.62
C GLU A 78 5.32 16.39 3.54
N LYS A 79 5.94 17.15 2.64
CA LYS A 79 5.23 17.89 1.59
C LYS A 79 4.46 16.97 0.64
N GLU A 80 5.06 15.86 0.26
CA GLU A 80 4.48 14.90 -0.68
C GLU A 80 3.63 13.81 0.03
N GLY A 81 3.52 13.87 1.36
CA GLY A 81 2.68 12.95 2.16
C GLY A 81 3.25 11.54 2.28
N TYR A 82 4.55 11.37 2.08
CA TYR A 82 5.25 10.09 2.32
C TYR A 82 5.38 9.77 3.81
N ILE A 83 5.39 10.79 4.66
CA ILE A 83 5.32 10.70 6.12
C ILE A 83 4.23 11.63 6.63
#